data_AF-A0A3M5ZRH5-F1
#
_entry.id   AF-A0A3M5ZRH5-F1
#
_cell.length_a   1.000
_cell.length_b   1.000
_cell.length_c   1.000
_cell.angle_alpha   90.00
_cell.angle_beta   90.00
_cell.angle_gamma   90.00
#
_symmetry.space_group_name_H-M   'P 1'
#
loop_
_entity.id
_entity.type
_entity.pdbx_description
1 polymer ?
#
loop_
_entity_poly.entity_id
_entity_poly.type
_entity_poly.pdbx_seq_one_letter_code
_entity_poly.pdbx_strand_id
1 'polypeptide(L)'
;MNREEIKQKVFDALGIILVDKSMIHEGATFIDLAFEDDDTECLFAALGDVFNFAFPDQIKEQAITKPEDFSLHMIIELILLMGNEGNKTRIKPGHRH
;
A
#
# COMPACT_ATOMS: atom_id res chain seq x y z
N MET A 1 -5.34 -12.27 3.35
CA MET A 1 -4.48 -11.65 2.33
C MET A 1 -3.08 -12.19 2.50
N ASN A 2 -2.50 -12.74 1.44
CA ASN A 2 -1.10 -13.13 1.42
C ASN A 2 -0.22 -11.99 0.89
N ARG A 3 1.05 -11.98 1.28
CA ARG A 3 2.03 -10.99 0.81
C ARG A 3 2.14 -10.97 -0.72
N GLU A 4 2.05 -12.13 -1.37
CA GLU A 4 2.10 -12.24 -2.83
C GLU A 4 0.89 -11.57 -3.49
N GLU A 5 -0.32 -11.77 -2.99
CA GLU A 5 -1.53 -11.11 -3.52
C GLU A 5 -1.45 -9.59 -3.37
N ILE A 6 -0.96 -9.11 -2.21
CA ILE A 6 -0.76 -7.69 -1.96
C ILE A 6 0.24 -7.12 -2.95
N LYS A 7 1.38 -7.78 -3.10
CA LYS A 7 2.43 -7.39 -4.02
C LYS A 7 1.89 -7.32 -5.45
N GLN A 8 1.16 -8.33 -5.92
CA GLN A 8 0.59 -8.31 -7.26
C GLN A 8 -0.36 -7.13 -7.47
N LYS A 9 -1.25 -6.85 -6.52
CA LYS A 9 -2.18 -5.71 -6.59
C LYS A 9 -1.45 -4.36 -6.56
N VAL A 10 -0.39 -4.23 -5.77
CA VAL A 10 0.46 -3.03 -5.74
C VAL A 10 1.14 -2.83 -7.10
N PHE A 11 1.72 -3.88 -7.65
CA PHE A 11 2.38 -3.83 -8.96
C PHE A 11 1.39 -3.56 -10.11
N ASP A 12 0.17 -4.07 -10.01
CA ASP A 12 -0.89 -3.82 -11.00
C ASP A 12 -1.31 -2.34 -11.00
N ALA A 13 -1.57 -1.77 -9.82
CA ALA A 13 -1.86 -0.35 -9.67
C ALA A 13 -0.70 0.53 -10.17
N LEU A 14 0.54 0.18 -9.81
CA LEU A 14 1.73 0.86 -10.30
C LEU A 14 1.85 0.78 -11.82
N GLY A 15 1.52 -0.36 -12.43
CA GLY A 15 1.57 -0.53 -13.88
C GLY A 15 0.48 0.24 -14.64
N ILE A 16 -0.48 0.84 -13.94
CA ILE A 16 -1.49 1.76 -14.50
C ILE A 16 -0.99 3.22 -14.40
N ILE A 17 -0.34 3.57 -13.29
CA ILE A 17 0.15 4.93 -13.02
C ILE A 17 1.48 5.19 -13.75
N LEU A 18 2.41 4.25 -13.66
CA LEU A 18 3.73 4.33 -14.28
C LEU A 18 3.71 3.75 -15.68
N VAL A 19 4.09 4.57 -16.65
CA VAL A 19 4.30 4.16 -18.05
C VAL A 19 5.52 3.25 -18.17
N ASP A 20 6.60 3.53 -17.43
CA ASP A 20 7.79 2.68 -17.40
C ASP A 20 7.72 1.65 -16.27
N LYS A 21 7.62 0.37 -16.66
CA LYS A 21 7.53 -0.76 -15.72
C LYS A 21 8.90 -1.32 -15.34
N SER A 22 9.97 -0.81 -15.94
CA SER A 22 11.34 -1.33 -15.75
C SER A 22 11.89 -0.96 -14.37
N MET A 23 11.43 0.16 -13.80
CA MET A 23 11.76 0.63 -12.46
C MET A 23 10.86 0.04 -11.36
N ILE A 24 9.80 -0.69 -11.71
CA ILE A 24 8.89 -1.27 -10.72
C ILE A 24 9.51 -2.52 -10.09
N HIS A 25 10.19 -2.32 -8.95
CA HIS A 25 10.70 -3.41 -8.12
C HIS A 25 10.44 -3.15 -6.63
N GLU A 26 10.46 -4.21 -5.81
CA GLU A 26 10.03 -4.10 -4.40
C GLU A 26 10.86 -3.11 -3.57
N GLY A 27 12.13 -2.93 -3.94
CA GLY A 27 13.04 -1.98 -3.29
C GLY A 27 13.04 -0.58 -3.90
N ALA A 28 12.22 -0.31 -4.93
CA ALA A 28 12.14 0.99 -5.55
C ALA A 28 11.55 1.99 -4.55
N THR A 29 12.18 3.14 -4.46
CA THR A 29 11.68 4.28 -3.69
C THR A 29 10.76 5.13 -4.56
N PHE A 30 9.98 6.01 -3.95
CA PHE A 30 9.10 6.89 -4.71
C PHE A 30 9.92 7.86 -5.58
N ILE A 31 11.12 8.23 -5.14
CA ILE A 31 12.09 8.96 -5.99
C ILE A 31 12.50 8.15 -7.21
N ASP A 32 12.83 6.86 -7.07
CA ASP A 32 13.28 6.03 -8.18
C ASP A 32 12.18 5.86 -9.24
N LEU A 33 10.93 5.79 -8.77
CA LEU A 33 9.73 5.71 -9.59
C LEU A 33 9.31 7.08 -10.16
N ALA A 34 10.02 8.16 -9.81
CA ALA A 34 9.66 9.54 -10.15
C ALA A 34 8.21 9.89 -9.79
N PHE A 35 7.72 9.41 -8.64
CA PHE A 35 6.38 9.71 -8.18
C PHE A 35 6.22 11.17 -7.76
N GLU A 36 5.26 11.84 -8.39
CA GLU A 36 4.81 13.15 -7.97
C GLU A 36 3.76 13.03 -6.86
N ASP A 37 3.38 14.16 -6.29
CA ASP A 37 2.35 14.23 -5.25
C ASP A 37 1.02 13.61 -5.73
N ASP A 38 0.62 13.93 -6.98
CA ASP A 38 -0.60 13.42 -7.60
C ASP A 38 -0.56 11.90 -7.84
N ASP A 39 0.58 11.38 -8.32
CA ASP A 39 0.76 9.93 -8.51
C ASP A 39 0.68 9.17 -7.18
N THR A 40 1.26 9.75 -6.13
CA THR A 40 1.24 9.21 -4.79
C THR A 40 -0.20 9.11 -4.28
N GLU A 41 -0.98 10.19 -4.39
CA GLU A 41 -2.40 10.20 -4.01
C GLU A 41 -3.22 9.20 -4.84
N CYS A 42 -2.97 9.13 -6.15
CA CYS A 42 -3.64 8.21 -7.06
C CYS A 42 -3.35 6.75 -6.70
N LEU A 43 -2.10 6.42 -6.37
CA LEU A 43 -1.70 5.10 -5.92
C LEU A 43 -2.42 4.72 -4.62
N PHE A 44 -2.37 5.57 -3.61
CA PHE A 44 -3.04 5.27 -2.34
C PHE A 44 -4.57 5.14 -2.49
N ALA A 45 -5.19 5.94 -3.37
CA ALA A 45 -6.61 5.82 -3.69
C ALA A 45 -6.92 4.49 -4.39
N ALA A 46 -6.15 4.12 -5.41
CA ALA A 46 -6.33 2.87 -6.15
C ALA A 46 -6.13 1.64 -5.24
N LEU A 47 -5.08 1.63 -4.42
CA LEU A 47 -4.84 0.56 -3.46
C LEU A 47 -5.94 0.50 -2.41
N GLY A 48 -6.38 1.65 -1.89
CA GLY A 48 -7.43 1.71 -0.91
C GLY A 48 -8.76 1.14 -1.42
N ASP A 49 -9.12 1.43 -2.67
CA ASP A 49 -10.28 0.84 -3.33
C ASP A 49 -10.12 -0.68 -3.51
N VAL A 50 -8.97 -1.12 -4.05
CA VAL A 50 -8.64 -2.52 -4.32
C VAL A 50 -8.64 -3.40 -3.06
N PHE A 51 -8.28 -2.84 -1.92
CA PHE A 51 -8.25 -3.55 -0.63
C PHE A 51 -9.41 -3.19 0.29
N ASN A 52 -10.31 -2.29 -0.13
CA ASN A 52 -11.45 -1.81 0.63
C ASN A 52 -11.04 -1.22 2.01
N PHE A 53 -10.00 -0.39 2.04
CA PHE A 53 -9.62 0.37 3.22
C PHE A 53 -9.02 1.74 2.85
N ALA A 54 -9.01 2.68 3.78
CA ALA A 54 -8.39 3.99 3.57
C ALA A 54 -7.03 4.04 4.26
N PHE A 55 -5.99 4.46 3.52
CA PHE A 55 -4.70 4.78 4.13
C PHE A 55 -4.81 6.07 4.95
N PRO A 56 -4.25 6.13 6.16
CA PRO A 56 -4.25 7.33 6.97
C PRO A 56 -3.43 8.44 6.31
N ASP A 57 -3.89 9.69 6.41
CA ASP A 57 -3.26 10.84 5.76
C ASP A 57 -1.81 11.06 6.19
N GLN A 58 -1.45 10.70 7.43
CA GLN A 58 -0.06 10.71 7.91
C GLN A 58 0.90 9.86 7.08
N ILE A 59 0.41 8.76 6.49
CA ILE A 59 1.25 7.89 5.65
C ILE A 59 1.42 8.52 4.26
N LYS A 60 0.35 9.10 3.71
CA LYS A 60 0.40 9.83 2.44
C LYS A 60 1.33 11.03 2.53
N GLU A 61 1.20 11.83 3.59
CA GLU A 61 2.04 12.99 3.85
C GLU A 61 3.51 12.59 4.03
N GLN A 62 3.79 11.45 4.67
CA GLN A 62 5.16 10.93 4.76
C GLN A 62 5.72 10.50 3.39
N ALA A 63 4.92 9.85 2.55
CA ALA A 63 5.34 9.47 1.21
C ALA A 63 5.63 10.70 0.33
N ILE A 64 4.86 11.77 0.49
CA ILE A 64 5.05 13.07 -0.19
C ILE A 64 6.27 13.82 0.35
N THR A 65 6.43 13.91 1.66
CA THR A 65 7.51 14.70 2.28
C THR A 65 8.87 14.00 2.25
N LYS A 66 8.89 12.66 2.22
CA LYS A 66 10.10 11.83 2.21
C LYS A 66 9.98 10.67 1.21
N PRO A 67 9.87 10.96 -0.09
CA PRO A 67 9.76 9.92 -1.13
C PRO A 67 11.04 9.07 -1.27
N GLU A 68 12.18 9.56 -0.76
CA GLU A 68 13.44 8.81 -0.72
C GLU A 68 13.44 7.69 0.33
N ASP A 69 12.75 7.88 1.45
CA ASP A 69 12.67 6.92 2.55
C ASP A 69 11.49 5.94 2.33
N PHE A 70 10.53 6.36 1.50
CA PHE A 70 9.32 5.61 1.24
C PHE A 70 9.48 4.70 0.02
N SER A 71 9.45 3.38 0.26
CA SER A 71 9.60 2.34 -0.77
C SER A 71 8.34 1.52 -0.98
N LEU A 72 8.25 0.86 -2.14
CA LEU A 72 7.15 -0.06 -2.43
C LEU A 72 7.04 -1.19 -1.41
N HIS A 73 8.17 -1.64 -0.86
CA HIS A 73 8.21 -2.59 0.25
C HIS A 73 7.43 -2.06 1.47
N MET A 74 7.59 -0.80 1.85
CA MET A 74 6.83 -0.20 2.97
C MET A 74 5.33 -0.19 2.70
N ILE A 75 4.89 0.11 1.48
CA ILE A 75 3.45 0.03 1.12
C ILE A 75 2.94 -1.40 1.35
N ILE A 76 3.68 -2.40 0.85
CA ILE A 76 3.29 -3.81 0.96
C ILE A 76 3.18 -4.21 2.44
N GLU A 77 4.16 -3.83 3.27
CA GLU A 77 4.15 -4.10 4.71
C GLU A 77 3.00 -3.37 5.42
N LEU A 78 2.70 -2.13 5.05
CA LEU A 78 1.56 -1.37 5.59
C LEU A 78 0.22 -2.03 5.26
N ILE A 79 0.01 -2.43 4.00
CA ILE A 79 -1.19 -3.17 3.57
C ILE A 79 -1.27 -4.51 4.31
N LEU A 80 -0.14 -5.21 4.48
CA LEU A 80 -0.09 -6.48 5.19
C LEU A 80 -0.49 -6.28 6.66
N LEU A 81 0.03 -5.24 7.31
CA LEU A 81 -0.28 -4.89 8.70
C LEU A 81 -1.79 -4.59 8.85
N MET A 82 -2.34 -3.71 8.01
CA MET A 82 -3.75 -3.32 8.04
C MET A 82 -4.69 -4.47 7.68
N GLY A 83 -4.32 -5.26 6.66
CA GLY A 83 -5.08 -6.44 6.23
C GLY A 83 -5.08 -7.57 7.26
N ASN A 84 -4.08 -7.63 8.14
CA ASN A 84 -4.00 -8.63 9.20
C ASN A 84 -4.72 -8.18 10.50
N GLU A 85 -4.75 -6.87 10.79
CA GLU A 85 -5.54 -6.29 11.89
C GLU A 85 -7.05 -6.55 11.71
N GLY A 86 -7.55 -6.55 10.46
CA GLY A 86 -8.93 -6.92 10.13
C GLY A 86 -9.31 -8.38 10.46
N ASN A 87 -8.34 -9.25 10.73
CA ASN A 87 -8.56 -10.67 11.06
C ASN A 87 -8.43 -10.98 12.56
N LYS A 88 -8.09 -10.00 13.41
CA LYS A 88 -7.94 -10.19 14.87
C LYS A 88 -9.21 -9.96 15.68
N THR A 89 -10.32 -9.49 15.10
CA THR A 89 -11.56 -9.17 15.85
C THR A 89 -12.71 -10.15 15.65
N ARG A 90 -12.46 -11.37 15.14
CA ARG A 90 -13.45 -12.47 15.23
C ARG A 90 -13.19 -13.42 16.41
N ILE A 91 -12.79 -12.89 17.56
CA ILE A 91 -12.95 -13.63 18.82
C ILE A 91 -14.38 -13.34 19.29
N LYS A 92 -15.30 -14.25 18.94
CA LYS A 92 -16.69 -14.24 19.40
C LYS A 92 -16.67 -14.11 20.93
N PRO A 93 -17.42 -13.19 21.57
CA PRO A 93 -17.68 -13.29 22.99
C PRO A 93 -18.57 -14.52 23.20
N GLY A 94 -17.92 -15.66 23.47
CA GLY A 94 -18.57 -16.90 23.87
C GLY A 94 -19.20 -16.71 25.24
N HIS A 95 -20.46 -16.30 25.23
CA HIS A 95 -21.41 -16.41 26.32
C HIS A 95 -21.35 -17.83 26.94
N ARG A 96 -21.02 -17.93 28.24
CA ARG A 96 -21.28 -19.07 29.13
C ARG A 96 -21.17 -18.56 30.57
N HIS A 97 -22.00 -18.91 31.53
CA HIS A 97 -23.33 -19.51 31.62
C HIS A 97 -23.81 -19.14 33.04
#